data_AF-A0A7V4PCT0-F1
#
_entry.id   AF-A0A7V4PCT0-F1
#
_cell.length_a   1.000
_cell.length_b   1.000
_cell.length_c   1.000
_cell.angle_alpha   90.00
_cell.angle_beta   90.00
_cell.angle_gamma   90.00
#
_symmetry.space_group_name_H-M   'P 1'
#
loop_
_entity.id
_entity.type
_entity.pdbx_description
1 polymer ?
#
loop_
_entity_poly.entity_id
_entity_poly.type
_entity_poly.pdbx_seq_one_letter_code
_entity_poly.pdbx_strand_id
1 'polypeptide(L)'
;MLNIQKTRAILALNFICLFILIISVPFLIQHGTKWFSEETIETFFLFAGLSALVYLFSQYDYYVGKQQQETLYLNAKLKTQERELLDAFQHLGKVNVQVSMIRTLLEKTKVPKTKNQLKSVYGELLSLVSSITHKKFAYLRIINLENARTLDEFLTDLGGNRNEIMEKFKIGNNELIRKFKKNQKGRNSDWNDFRVFYSSSSNFSIKAFVFVPCDESSRSYEEERNFLQAVANQCEIIYLLFNSQFYQPSGKF
;
A
#
# COMPACT_ATOMS: atom_id res chain seq x y z
N MET A 1 7.39 -5.92 -15.82
CA MET A 1 6.03 -6.37 -16.17
C MET A 1 6.00 -7.33 -17.36
N LEU A 2 6.66 -6.98 -18.48
CA LEU A 2 6.74 -7.81 -19.69
C LEU A 2 7.25 -9.24 -19.42
N ASN A 3 8.20 -9.39 -18.48
CA ASN A 3 8.74 -10.70 -18.13
C ASN A 3 7.72 -11.61 -17.41
N ILE A 4 6.87 -11.09 -16.53
CA ILE A 4 5.94 -11.92 -15.74
C ILE A 4 4.84 -12.52 -16.62
N GLN A 5 4.30 -11.72 -17.56
CA GLN A 5 3.31 -12.22 -18.52
C GLN A 5 3.93 -13.19 -19.52
N LYS A 6 5.15 -12.91 -20.01
CA LYS A 6 5.90 -13.84 -20.87
C LYS A 6 6.15 -15.16 -20.15
N THR A 7 6.54 -15.14 -18.88
CA THR A 7 6.81 -16.37 -18.12
C THR A 7 5.53 -17.15 -17.81
N ARG A 8 4.42 -16.47 -17.48
CA ARG A 8 3.11 -17.14 -17.35
C ARG A 8 2.67 -17.78 -18.66
N ALA A 9 2.90 -17.11 -19.78
CA ALA A 9 2.61 -17.65 -21.10
C ALA A 9 3.50 -18.86 -21.44
N ILE A 10 4.80 -18.83 -21.09
CA ILE A 10 5.73 -19.94 -21.30
C ILE A 10 5.35 -21.16 -20.43
N LEU A 11 4.96 -20.93 -19.17
CA LEU A 11 4.48 -21.99 -18.28
C LEU A 11 3.16 -22.59 -18.78
N ALA A 12 2.20 -21.74 -19.18
CA ALA A 12 0.93 -22.19 -19.74
C ALA A 12 1.11 -22.95 -21.05
N LEU A 13 2.00 -22.47 -21.93
CA LEU A 13 2.32 -23.12 -23.20
C LEU A 13 2.94 -24.50 -22.97
N ASN A 14 3.90 -24.62 -22.05
CA ASN A 14 4.50 -25.91 -21.69
C ASN A 14 3.46 -26.88 -21.11
N PHE A 15 2.56 -26.38 -20.26
CA PHE A 15 1.49 -27.19 -19.69
C PHE A 15 0.54 -27.70 -20.78
N ILE A 16 0.17 -26.85 -21.75
CA ILE A 16 -0.64 -27.23 -22.90
C ILE A 16 0.08 -28.27 -23.76
N CYS A 17 1.37 -28.09 -24.05
CA CYS A 17 2.16 -29.07 -24.80
C CYS A 17 2.23 -30.43 -24.09
N LEU A 18 2.48 -30.44 -22.78
CA LEU A 18 2.45 -31.67 -21.97
C LEU A 18 1.08 -32.34 -21.99
N PHE A 19 0.01 -31.55 -21.88
CA PHE A 19 -1.36 -32.06 -21.89
C PHE A 19 -1.72 -32.70 -23.23
N ILE A 20 -1.36 -32.06 -24.35
CA ILE A 20 -1.53 -32.61 -25.70
C ILE A 20 -0.74 -33.90 -25.85
N LEU A 21 0.49 -33.95 -25.33
CA LEU A 21 1.38 -35.10 -25.44
C LEU A 21 0.83 -36.29 -24.63
N ILE A 22 0.35 -36.08 -23.40
CA ILE A 22 -0.29 -37.11 -22.58
C ILE A 22 -1.54 -37.68 -23.27
N ILE A 23 -2.37 -36.84 -23.89
CA ILE A 23 -3.56 -37.28 -24.62
C ILE A 23 -3.20 -37.99 -25.93
N SER A 24 -2.12 -37.60 -26.59
CA SER A 24 -1.72 -38.15 -27.89
C SER A 24 -1.00 -39.50 -27.78
N VAL A 25 -0.34 -39.79 -26.66
CA VAL A 25 0.43 -41.03 -26.45
C VAL A 25 -0.42 -42.30 -26.65
N PRO A 26 -1.62 -42.45 -26.05
CA PRO A 26 -2.49 -43.62 -26.29
C PRO A 26 -2.89 -43.80 -27.75
N PHE A 27 -3.14 -42.69 -28.47
CA PHE A 27 -3.51 -42.73 -29.89
C PHE A 27 -2.34 -43.13 -30.79
N LEU A 28 -1.13 -42.67 -30.46
CA LEU A 28 0.12 -43.02 -31.16
C LEU A 28 0.49 -44.49 -30.95
N ILE A 29 0.31 -44.97 -29.71
CA ILE A 29 0.54 -46.36 -29.31
C ILE A 29 -0.41 -47.30 -30.07
N GLN A 30 -1.71 -46.98 -30.13
CA GLN A 30 -2.71 -47.79 -30.85
C GLN A 30 -2.49 -47.89 -32.37
N HIS A 31 -1.85 -46.90 -32.99
CA HIS A 31 -1.62 -46.87 -34.45
C HIS A 31 -0.25 -47.41 -34.89
N GLY A 32 0.54 -47.96 -33.96
CA GLY A 32 1.71 -48.81 -34.20
C GLY A 32 2.57 -48.46 -35.42
N THR A 33 3.62 -47.67 -35.24
CA THR A 33 4.66 -47.55 -36.26
C THR A 33 5.47 -48.85 -36.33
N LYS A 34 5.52 -49.50 -37.50
CA LYS A 34 6.21 -50.79 -37.75
C LYS A 34 7.72 -50.83 -37.39
N TRP A 35 8.30 -49.70 -36.96
CA TRP A 35 9.72 -49.49 -36.80
C TRP A 35 10.21 -49.54 -35.34
N PHE A 36 9.32 -49.42 -34.35
CA PHE A 36 9.71 -49.40 -32.93
C PHE A 36 8.72 -50.21 -32.08
N SER A 37 9.21 -50.85 -31.02
CA SER A 37 8.34 -51.52 -30.06
C SER A 37 7.53 -50.48 -29.27
N GLU A 38 6.27 -50.83 -29.00
CA GLU A 38 5.30 -50.03 -28.24
C GLU A 38 5.87 -49.57 -26.89
N GLU A 39 6.55 -50.49 -26.18
CA GLU A 39 7.23 -50.23 -24.90
C GLU A 39 8.33 -49.16 -24.99
N THR A 40 9.09 -49.12 -26.10
CA THR A 40 10.19 -48.14 -26.25
C THR A 40 9.63 -46.73 -26.43
N ILE A 41 8.54 -46.60 -27.19
CA ILE A 41 7.88 -45.31 -27.44
C ILE A 41 7.24 -44.79 -26.14
N GLU A 42 6.53 -45.66 -25.41
CA GLU A 42 5.91 -45.29 -24.14
C GLU A 42 6.94 -44.83 -23.12
N THR A 43 8.04 -45.59 -22.97
CA THR A 43 9.12 -45.25 -22.04
C THR A 43 9.76 -43.91 -22.39
N PHE A 44 9.97 -43.62 -23.67
CA PHE A 44 10.52 -42.35 -24.11
C PHE A 44 9.61 -41.16 -23.77
N PHE A 45 8.30 -41.28 -24.01
CA PHE A 45 7.35 -40.21 -23.70
C PHE A 45 7.17 -39.98 -22.20
N LEU A 46 7.14 -41.05 -21.40
CA LEU A 46 7.13 -40.93 -19.94
C LEU A 46 8.39 -40.24 -19.43
N PHE A 47 9.56 -40.59 -19.98
CA PHE A 47 10.83 -39.95 -19.60
C PHE A 47 10.89 -38.47 -20.00
N ALA A 48 10.41 -38.13 -21.21
CA ALA A 48 10.33 -36.75 -21.68
C ALA A 48 9.34 -35.93 -20.82
N GLY A 49 8.18 -36.50 -20.49
CA GLY A 49 7.18 -35.88 -19.62
C GLY A 49 7.70 -35.62 -18.21
N LEU A 50 8.36 -36.61 -17.61
CA LEU A 50 8.98 -36.49 -16.30
C LEU A 50 10.08 -35.42 -16.28
N SER A 51 10.93 -35.39 -17.30
CA SER A 51 12.00 -34.39 -17.45
C SER A 51 11.44 -32.98 -17.56
N ALA A 52 10.35 -32.79 -18.31
CA ALA A 52 9.67 -31.50 -18.43
C ALA A 52 9.03 -31.06 -17.10
N LEU A 53 8.43 -31.99 -16.35
CA LEU A 53 7.86 -31.72 -15.03
C LEU A 53 8.92 -31.28 -14.01
N VAL A 54 10.06 -31.96 -13.96
CA VAL A 54 11.19 -31.60 -13.09
C VAL A 54 11.74 -30.22 -13.46
N TYR A 55 11.86 -29.93 -14.75
CA TYR A 55 12.31 -28.61 -15.23
C TYR A 55 11.35 -27.49 -14.81
N LEU A 56 10.04 -27.72 -14.93
CA LEU A 56 9.01 -26.76 -14.52
C LEU A 56 9.03 -26.48 -13.01
N PHE A 57 9.18 -27.52 -12.19
CA PHE A 57 9.29 -27.37 -10.74
C PHE A 57 10.52 -26.57 -10.33
N SER A 58 11.67 -26.86 -10.93
CA SER A 58 12.91 -26.12 -10.65
C SER A 58 12.80 -24.63 -10.99
N GLN A 59 12.16 -24.29 -12.10
CA GLN A 59 11.90 -22.90 -12.46
C GLN A 59 10.93 -22.24 -11.47
N TYR A 60 9.86 -22.92 -11.10
CA TYR A 60 8.87 -22.40 -10.15
C TYR A 60 9.51 -22.04 -8.80
N ASP A 61 10.31 -22.94 -8.23
CA ASP A 61 10.97 -22.72 -6.93
C ASP A 61 11.95 -21.55 -6.95
N TYR A 62 12.72 -21.41 -8.03
CA TYR A 62 13.64 -20.28 -8.20
C TYR A 62 12.91 -18.93 -8.18
N TYR A 63 11.75 -18.83 -8.84
CA TYR A 63 11.00 -17.58 -8.92
C TYR A 63 10.22 -17.27 -7.63
N VAL A 64 9.63 -18.27 -6.99
CA VAL A 64 8.96 -18.09 -5.69
C VAL A 64 9.98 -17.65 -4.63
N GLY A 65 11.16 -18.24 -4.62
CA GLY A 65 12.25 -17.83 -3.73
C GLY A 65 12.67 -16.37 -3.94
N LYS A 66 12.81 -15.94 -5.20
CA LYS A 66 13.15 -14.54 -5.51
C LYS A 66 12.05 -13.56 -5.10
N GLN A 67 10.78 -13.88 -5.32
CA GLN A 67 9.67 -13.04 -4.85
C GLN A 67 9.60 -12.93 -3.33
N GLN A 68 9.85 -14.03 -2.62
CA GLN A 68 9.91 -14.01 -1.15
C GLN A 68 11.06 -13.12 -0.68
N GLN A 69 12.23 -13.19 -1.32
CA GLN A 69 13.36 -12.31 -1.01
C GLN A 69 13.07 -10.83 -1.28
N GLU A 70 12.45 -10.49 -2.42
CA GLU A 70 12.04 -9.11 -2.71
C GLU A 70 11.03 -8.60 -1.68
N THR A 71 10.08 -9.45 -1.28
CA THR A 71 9.08 -9.11 -0.25
C THR A 71 9.71 -8.94 1.13
N LEU A 72 10.67 -9.80 1.50
CA LEU A 72 11.43 -9.68 2.74
C LEU A 72 12.31 -8.44 2.75
N TYR A 73 12.96 -8.13 1.62
CA TYR A 73 13.78 -6.93 1.46
C TYR A 73 12.93 -5.65 1.58
N LEU A 74 11.77 -5.59 0.91
CA LEU A 74 10.86 -4.45 1.05
C LEU A 74 10.35 -4.30 2.50
N ASN A 75 9.97 -5.40 3.16
CA ASN A 75 9.54 -5.36 4.56
C ASN A 75 10.66 -4.91 5.50
N ALA A 76 11.88 -5.38 5.28
CA ALA A 76 13.05 -4.95 6.05
C ALA A 76 13.31 -3.45 5.87
N LYS A 77 13.23 -2.95 4.63
CA LYS A 77 13.41 -1.53 4.32
C LYS A 77 12.32 -0.67 4.99
N LEU A 78 11.06 -1.11 4.95
CA LEU A 78 9.96 -0.43 5.63
C LEU A 78 10.18 -0.38 7.15
N LYS A 79 10.64 -1.50 7.75
CA LYS A 79 10.93 -1.57 9.18
C LYS A 79 12.09 -0.67 9.60
N THR A 80 13.12 -0.53 8.75
CA THR A 80 14.21 0.41 8.98
C THR A 80 13.71 1.86 8.94
N GLN A 81 12.87 2.20 7.97
CA GLN A 81 12.27 3.54 7.87
C GLN A 81 11.36 3.86 9.06
N GLU A 82 10.58 2.88 9.52
CA GLU A 82 9.76 3.01 10.73
C GLU A 82 10.62 3.27 11.97
N ARG A 83 11.76 2.58 12.10
CA ARG A 83 12.71 2.77 13.20
C ARG A 83 13.39 4.14 13.16
N GLU A 84 13.84 4.59 11.99
CA GLU A 84 14.43 5.93 11.81
C GLU A 84 13.42 7.03 12.18
N LEU A 85 12.15 6.84 11.84
CA LEU A 85 11.06 7.73 12.23
C LEU A 85 10.86 7.74 13.75
N LEU A 86 10.96 6.58 14.40
CA LEU A 86 10.82 6.42 15.84
C LEU A 86 12.01 7.02 16.62
N ASP A 87 13.22 6.84 16.11
CA ASP A 87 14.44 7.42 16.68
C ASP A 87 14.44 8.95 16.51
N ALA A 88 13.92 9.47 15.38
CA ALA A 88 13.67 10.89 15.21
C ALA A 88 12.67 11.45 16.25
N PHE A 89 11.66 10.67 16.66
CA PHE A 89 10.76 11.05 17.76
C PHE A 89 11.41 11.00 19.14
N GLN A 90 12.34 10.07 19.39
CA GLN A 90 13.09 10.01 20.64
C GLN A 90 14.08 11.18 20.78
N HIS A 91 14.73 11.57 19.69
CA HIS A 91 15.65 12.70 19.65
C HIS A 91 14.99 14.08 19.84
N LEU A 92 13.66 14.18 19.76
CA LEU A 92 12.90 15.42 19.98
C LEU A 92 12.52 15.68 21.46
N GLY A 93 12.99 14.87 22.40
CA GLY A 93 13.25 15.29 23.78
C GLY A 93 12.16 16.09 24.50
N LYS A 94 10.91 15.59 24.53
CA LYS A 94 9.88 15.90 25.58
C LYS A 94 8.57 15.10 25.49
N VAL A 95 8.51 14.02 24.69
CA VAL A 95 7.24 13.37 24.32
C VAL A 95 7.20 11.88 24.70
N ASN A 96 7.48 11.55 25.96
CA ASN A 96 7.54 10.15 26.40
C ASN A 96 6.15 9.45 26.41
N VAL A 97 5.05 10.21 26.48
CA VAL A 97 3.68 9.65 26.53
C VAL A 97 3.07 9.50 25.13
N GLN A 98 3.22 10.45 24.22
CA GLN A 98 2.57 10.38 22.89
C GLN A 98 3.27 9.38 21.95
N VAL A 99 4.57 9.14 22.14
CA VAL A 99 5.32 8.10 21.42
C VAL A 99 4.85 6.70 21.81
N SER A 100 4.45 6.48 23.07
CA SER A 100 3.89 5.19 23.51
C SER A 100 2.52 4.88 22.87
N MET A 101 1.68 5.89 22.64
CA MET A 101 0.40 5.74 21.94
C MET A 101 0.60 5.44 20.45
N ILE A 102 1.53 6.15 19.79
CA ILE A 102 1.90 5.88 18.40
C ILE A 102 2.51 4.47 18.28
N ARG A 103 3.39 4.06 19.21
CA ARG A 103 3.97 2.73 19.25
C ARG A 103 2.92 1.63 19.45
N THR A 104 1.95 1.85 20.32
CA THR A 104 0.84 0.91 20.52
C THR A 104 -0.03 0.78 19.27
N LEU A 105 -0.22 1.86 18.51
CA LEU A 105 -0.88 1.80 17.22
C LEU A 105 -0.02 1.07 16.19
N LEU A 106 1.27 1.37 16.06
CA LEU A 106 2.19 0.67 15.15
C LEU A 106 2.24 -0.84 15.42
N GLU A 107 2.35 -1.24 16.70
CA GLU A 107 2.41 -2.65 17.12
C GLU A 107 1.07 -3.38 16.97
N LYS A 108 -0.07 -2.68 17.05
CA LYS A 108 -1.41 -3.28 16.88
C LYS A 108 -1.94 -3.25 15.45
N THR A 109 -1.43 -2.37 14.59
CA THR A 109 -1.98 -2.20 13.24
C THR A 109 -1.46 -3.29 12.31
N LYS A 110 -2.07 -4.49 12.39
CA LYS A 110 -2.08 -5.40 11.24
C LYS A 110 -2.60 -4.61 10.05
N VAL A 111 -1.88 -4.64 8.92
CA VAL A 111 -2.32 -3.95 7.69
C VAL A 111 -3.80 -4.27 7.44
N PRO A 112 -4.67 -3.24 7.32
CA PRO A 112 -6.10 -3.47 7.17
C PRO A 112 -6.36 -4.37 5.97
N LYS A 113 -7.23 -5.37 6.12
CA LYS A 113 -7.61 -6.28 5.01
C LYS A 113 -8.92 -5.88 4.34
N THR A 114 -9.69 -5.00 4.97
CA THR A 114 -11.00 -4.56 4.46
C THR A 114 -11.13 -3.05 4.57
N LYS A 115 -11.99 -2.45 3.73
CA LYS A 115 -12.28 -1.01 3.80
C LYS A 115 -12.85 -0.58 5.16
N ASN A 116 -13.60 -1.46 5.84
CA ASN A 116 -14.15 -1.16 7.16
C ASN A 116 -13.05 -1.11 8.23
N GLN A 117 -12.07 -2.02 8.17
CA GLN A 117 -10.89 -1.95 9.04
C GLN A 117 -10.06 -0.71 8.76
N LEU A 118 -9.89 -0.34 7.49
CA LEU A 118 -9.19 0.89 7.10
C LEU A 118 -9.86 2.13 7.72
N LYS A 119 -11.19 2.22 7.60
CA LYS A 119 -11.98 3.28 8.23
C LYS A 119 -11.85 3.30 9.75
N SER A 120 -11.84 2.14 10.40
CA SER A 120 -11.63 2.04 11.86
C SER A 120 -10.28 2.63 12.26
N VAL A 121 -9.21 2.24 11.56
CA VAL A 121 -7.85 2.73 11.83
C VAL A 121 -7.75 4.24 11.60
N TYR A 122 -8.34 4.77 10.52
CA TYR A 122 -8.40 6.22 10.31
C TYR A 122 -9.23 6.94 11.39
N GLY A 123 -10.33 6.34 11.83
CA GLY A 123 -11.11 6.86 12.94
C GLY A 123 -10.29 6.95 14.23
N GLU A 124 -9.55 5.90 14.57
CA GLU A 124 -8.67 5.90 15.73
C GLU A 124 -7.58 6.99 15.62
N LEU A 125 -6.89 7.07 14.48
CA LEU A 125 -5.86 8.08 14.24
C LEU A 125 -6.41 9.52 14.31
N LEU A 126 -7.55 9.79 13.69
CA LEU A 126 -8.17 11.12 13.74
C LEU A 126 -8.80 11.44 15.10
N SER A 127 -9.21 10.43 15.87
CA SER A 127 -9.69 10.63 17.23
C SER A 127 -8.56 11.09 18.16
N LEU A 128 -7.34 10.58 17.95
CA LEU A 128 -6.15 11.05 18.66
C LEU A 128 -5.79 12.50 18.29
N VAL A 129 -5.85 12.83 16.99
CA VAL A 129 -5.68 14.21 16.54
C VAL A 129 -6.68 15.13 17.25
N SER A 130 -7.96 14.74 17.25
CA SER A 130 -9.03 15.52 17.90
C SER A 130 -8.78 15.68 19.40
N SER A 131 -8.31 14.62 20.06
CA SER A 131 -8.01 14.61 21.50
C SER A 131 -6.83 15.53 21.86
N ILE A 132 -5.74 15.47 21.10
CA ILE A 132 -4.53 16.27 21.33
C ILE A 132 -4.76 17.75 21.00
N THR A 133 -5.54 18.02 19.95
CA THR A 133 -5.84 19.39 19.52
C THR A 133 -7.03 20.00 20.27
N HIS A 134 -7.69 19.21 21.13
CA HIS A 134 -8.94 19.57 21.81
C HIS A 134 -10.03 20.06 20.85
N LYS A 135 -10.06 19.50 19.63
CA LYS A 135 -11.03 19.85 18.60
C LYS A 135 -12.12 18.80 18.47
N LYS A 136 -13.31 19.27 18.06
CA LYS A 136 -14.51 18.44 17.91
C LYS A 136 -14.42 17.46 16.75
N PHE A 137 -13.53 17.69 15.79
CA PHE A 137 -13.32 16.78 14.67
C PHE A 137 -11.95 17.02 14.05
N ALA A 138 -11.49 16.01 13.31
CA ALA A 138 -10.38 16.11 12.40
C ALA A 138 -10.79 15.45 11.09
N TYR A 139 -10.17 15.89 9.99
CA TYR A 139 -10.48 15.41 8.66
C TYR A 139 -9.21 14.95 7.96
N LEU A 140 -9.30 13.84 7.23
CA LEU A 140 -8.24 13.27 6.42
C LEU A 140 -8.67 13.33 4.96
N ARG A 141 -7.75 13.79 4.11
CA ARG A 141 -7.87 13.67 2.65
C ARG A 141 -6.58 13.07 2.09
N ILE A 142 -6.72 12.03 1.28
CA ILE A 142 -5.61 11.42 0.56
C ILE A 142 -5.73 11.80 -0.91
N ILE A 143 -4.66 12.34 -1.48
CA ILE A 143 -4.66 12.94 -2.82
C ILE A 143 -3.51 12.35 -3.64
N ASN A 144 -3.77 12.09 -4.91
CA ASN A 144 -2.72 11.90 -5.89
C ASN A 144 -2.28 13.27 -6.45
N LEU A 145 -1.03 13.63 -6.21
CA LEU A 145 -0.39 14.89 -6.60
C LEU A 145 -0.22 15.05 -8.11
N GLU A 146 -0.21 13.98 -8.90
CA GLU A 146 -0.03 14.03 -10.37
C GLU A 146 -1.28 14.51 -11.08
N ASN A 147 -2.44 13.97 -10.69
CA ASN A 147 -3.73 14.24 -11.33
C ASN A 147 -4.70 15.03 -10.45
N ALA A 148 -4.25 15.44 -9.26
CA ALA A 148 -5.03 16.15 -8.25
C ALA A 148 -6.33 15.45 -7.83
N ARG A 149 -6.44 14.13 -8.03
CA ARG A 149 -7.62 13.37 -7.64
C ARG A 149 -7.57 13.03 -6.16
N THR A 150 -8.71 13.24 -5.49
CA THR A 150 -8.96 12.66 -4.18
C THR A 150 -9.03 11.15 -4.34
N LEU A 151 -8.24 10.44 -3.56
CA LEU A 151 -8.20 8.98 -3.51
C LEU A 151 -9.07 8.45 -2.36
N ASP A 152 -9.03 9.10 -1.21
CA ASP A 152 -9.84 8.75 -0.04
C ASP A 152 -10.09 9.97 0.85
N GLU A 153 -11.20 9.96 1.58
CA GLU A 153 -11.58 11.01 2.52
C GLU A 153 -12.24 10.43 3.76
N PHE A 154 -11.84 10.93 4.92
CA PHE A 154 -12.36 10.46 6.18
C PHE A 154 -12.56 11.61 7.17
N LEU A 155 -13.71 11.61 7.85
CA LEU A 155 -14.06 12.59 8.87
C LEU A 155 -14.38 11.82 10.15
N THR A 156 -13.89 12.29 11.30
CA THR A 156 -14.27 11.70 12.59
C THR A 156 -15.76 11.88 12.84
N ASP A 157 -16.43 10.79 13.22
CA ASP A 157 -17.87 10.76 13.48
C ASP A 157 -18.15 11.21 14.93
N LEU A 158 -18.28 12.52 15.16
CA LEU A 158 -18.51 13.09 16.49
C LEU A 158 -19.89 13.78 16.63
N GLY A 159 -20.90 13.27 15.91
CA GLY A 159 -22.31 13.64 16.10
C GLY A 159 -22.72 15.01 15.54
N GLY A 160 -21.84 15.67 14.78
CA GLY A 160 -22.17 16.87 14.01
C GLY A 160 -22.74 16.54 12.63
N ASN A 161 -23.49 17.47 12.02
CA ASN A 161 -24.00 17.30 10.67
C ASN A 161 -22.83 17.26 9.67
N ARG A 162 -22.44 16.06 9.24
CA ARG A 162 -21.33 15.79 8.31
C ARG A 162 -21.40 16.69 7.07
N ASN A 163 -22.60 16.94 6.55
CA ASN A 163 -22.79 17.74 5.35
C ASN A 163 -22.41 19.21 5.58
N GLU A 164 -22.73 19.77 6.74
CA GLU A 164 -22.36 21.15 7.11
C GLU A 164 -20.85 21.30 7.28
N ILE A 165 -20.19 20.29 7.86
CA ILE A 165 -18.73 20.27 8.00
C ILE A 165 -18.07 20.16 6.62
N MET A 166 -18.56 19.27 5.75
CA MET A 166 -18.03 19.11 4.40
C MET A 166 -18.28 20.34 3.51
N GLU A 167 -19.39 21.07 3.71
CA GLU A 167 -19.65 22.33 3.02
C GLU A 167 -18.68 23.46 3.41
N LYS A 168 -18.13 23.42 4.64
CA LYS A 168 -17.02 24.29 5.05
C LYS A 168 -15.69 23.88 4.41
N PHE A 169 -15.53 22.62 4.03
CA PHE A 169 -14.35 22.08 3.32
C PHE A 169 -14.39 22.28 1.79
N LYS A 170 -14.61 23.52 1.32
CA LYS A 170 -14.54 23.88 -0.12
C LYS A 170 -13.10 24.13 -0.61
N ILE A 171 -12.12 23.36 -0.15
CA ILE A 171 -10.74 23.48 -0.64
C ILE A 171 -10.57 22.55 -1.84
N GLY A 172 -10.28 23.11 -3.01
CA GLY A 172 -9.96 22.34 -4.21
C GLY A 172 -8.57 21.70 -4.11
N ASN A 173 -8.43 20.46 -4.59
CA ASN A 173 -7.17 19.73 -4.52
C ASN A 173 -6.02 20.44 -5.23
N ASN A 174 -6.28 21.11 -6.36
CA ASN A 174 -5.29 21.90 -7.09
C ASN A 174 -4.70 23.02 -6.22
N GLU A 175 -5.54 23.67 -5.41
CA GLU A 175 -5.09 24.72 -4.50
C GLU A 175 -4.26 24.13 -3.35
N LEU A 176 -4.71 22.99 -2.80
CA LEU A 176 -4.02 22.26 -1.75
C LEU A 176 -2.59 21.86 -2.18
N ILE A 177 -2.48 21.28 -3.37
CA ILE A 177 -1.21 20.85 -3.97
C ILE A 177 -0.31 22.06 -4.26
N ARG A 178 -0.88 23.15 -4.80
CA ARG A 178 -0.10 24.36 -5.09
C ARG A 178 0.54 24.94 -3.84
N LYS A 179 -0.20 25.06 -2.73
CA LYS A 179 0.39 25.54 -1.48
C LYS A 179 1.36 24.53 -0.87
N PHE A 180 1.06 23.23 -0.92
CA PHE A 180 1.99 22.18 -0.51
C PHE A 180 3.35 22.33 -1.22
N LYS A 181 3.36 22.47 -2.55
CA LYS A 181 4.58 22.69 -3.35
C LYS A 181 5.30 23.99 -2.97
N LYS A 182 4.55 25.07 -2.70
CA LYS A 182 5.11 26.35 -2.26
C LYS A 182 5.70 26.30 -0.84
N ASN A 183 5.10 25.50 0.04
CA ASN A 183 5.40 25.41 1.47
C ASN A 183 6.42 24.31 1.83
N GLN A 184 6.96 23.58 0.85
CA GLN A 184 8.14 22.72 1.06
C GLN A 184 9.35 23.50 1.63
N LYS A 185 9.33 24.84 1.61
CA LYS A 185 10.28 25.72 2.29
C LYS A 185 9.98 26.01 3.77
N GLY A 186 9.08 25.25 4.42
CA GLY A 186 9.05 25.14 5.89
C GLY A 186 8.00 25.96 6.66
N ARG A 187 6.84 26.31 6.07
CA ARG A 187 5.72 26.91 6.82
C ARG A 187 4.41 26.18 6.60
N ASN A 188 3.70 25.93 7.69
CA ASN A 188 2.32 25.44 7.67
C ASN A 188 1.44 26.47 6.93
N SER A 189 0.53 26.01 6.07
CA SER A 189 -0.51 26.88 5.54
C SER A 189 -1.72 26.79 6.45
N ASP A 190 -1.97 27.87 7.19
CA ASP A 190 -3.31 28.13 7.67
C ASP A 190 -4.22 28.34 6.44
N TRP A 191 -5.38 27.69 6.46
CA TRP A 191 -6.35 27.66 5.39
C TRP A 191 -7.71 27.98 5.99
N ASN A 192 -8.09 29.27 5.92
CA ASN A 192 -9.31 29.78 6.57
C ASN A 192 -9.36 29.33 8.05
N ASP A 193 -10.36 28.53 8.38
CA ASP A 193 -10.66 27.99 9.72
C ASP A 193 -9.95 26.65 9.97
N PHE A 194 -8.93 26.28 9.19
CA PHE A 194 -8.23 25.02 9.34
C PHE A 194 -6.71 25.18 9.28
N ARG A 195 -6.02 24.46 10.15
CA ARG A 195 -4.60 24.17 9.99
C ARG A 195 -4.45 22.80 9.36
N VAL A 196 -3.55 22.70 8.39
CA VAL A 196 -3.35 21.48 7.63
C VAL A 196 -1.94 20.97 7.78
N PHE A 197 -1.85 19.69 8.11
CA PHE A 197 -0.63 18.93 8.27
C PHE A 197 -0.59 17.88 7.17
N TYR A 198 0.58 17.67 6.60
CA TYR A 198 0.75 16.75 5.49
C TYR A 198 1.97 15.88 5.72
N SER A 199 1.91 14.68 5.14
CA SER A 199 3.00 13.72 5.21
C SER A 199 4.29 14.26 4.58
N SER A 200 5.45 13.98 5.18
CA SER A 200 6.77 14.52 4.78
C SER A 200 7.47 13.74 3.66
N SER A 201 7.06 12.51 3.36
CA SER A 201 7.71 11.62 2.38
C SER A 201 7.79 12.22 0.95
N SER A 202 8.96 12.49 0.41
CA SER A 202 9.07 13.06 -0.97
C SER A 202 8.86 12.03 -2.10
N ASN A 203 8.80 10.74 -1.77
CA ASN A 203 9.00 9.66 -2.75
C ASN A 203 7.73 9.15 -3.42
N PHE A 204 6.56 9.65 -3.03
CA PHE A 204 5.28 9.17 -3.54
C PHE A 204 4.46 10.32 -4.13
N SER A 205 3.79 10.05 -5.26
CA SER A 205 2.77 10.93 -5.81
C SER A 205 1.49 10.92 -4.97
N ILE A 206 1.38 10.07 -3.95
CA ILE A 206 0.23 10.03 -3.04
C ILE A 206 0.59 10.78 -1.76
N LYS A 207 -0.30 11.65 -1.31
CA LYS A 207 -0.15 12.42 -0.08
C LYS A 207 -1.37 12.40 0.81
N ALA A 208 -1.13 12.29 2.12
CA ALA A 208 -2.16 12.44 3.13
C ALA A 208 -2.12 13.85 3.74
N PHE A 209 -3.29 14.45 3.85
CA PHE A 209 -3.52 15.77 4.43
C PHE A 209 -4.50 15.62 5.59
N VAL A 210 -4.07 16.03 6.78
CA VAL A 210 -4.86 16.06 8.01
C VAL A 210 -5.22 17.51 8.29
N PHE A 211 -6.52 17.78 8.44
CA PHE A 211 -7.09 19.08 8.67
C PHE A 211 -7.62 19.15 10.09
N VAL A 212 -7.23 20.19 10.81
CA VAL A 212 -7.61 20.48 12.19
C VAL A 212 -8.27 21.85 12.22
N PRO A 213 -9.47 21.99 12.81
CA PRO A 213 -10.12 23.29 12.97
C PRO A 213 -9.25 24.29 13.76
N CYS A 214 -9.26 25.54 13.32
CA CYS A 214 -8.75 26.71 14.02
C CYS A 214 -9.93 27.50 14.56
N ASP A 215 -9.93 27.80 15.85
CA ASP A 215 -10.88 28.74 16.47
C ASP A 215 -10.07 29.97 16.91
N GLU A 216 -10.70 31.12 17.15
CA GLU A 216 -10.03 32.37 17.56
C GLU A 216 -9.16 32.23 18.83
N SER A 217 -9.40 31.21 19.66
CA SER A 217 -8.61 30.86 20.85
C SER A 217 -7.47 29.86 20.60
N SER A 218 -7.18 29.50 19.35
CA SER A 218 -6.30 28.38 19.02
C SER A 218 -4.87 28.63 19.49
N ARG A 219 -4.37 27.77 20.39
CA ARG A 219 -2.95 27.61 20.65
C ARG A 219 -2.22 27.32 19.33
N SER A 220 -1.01 27.84 19.22
CA SER A 220 -0.15 27.48 18.10
C SER A 220 0.21 26.00 18.20
N TYR A 221 -0.29 25.18 17.27
CA TYR A 221 0.02 23.74 17.16
C TYR A 221 1.47 23.43 16.77
N GLU A 222 2.43 24.31 17.09
CA GLU A 222 3.84 24.10 16.75
C GLU A 222 4.47 23.01 17.62
N GLU A 223 4.02 22.86 18.86
CA GLU A 223 4.47 21.80 19.78
C GLU A 223 3.96 20.43 19.31
N GLU A 224 2.72 20.37 18.82
CA GLU A 224 2.07 19.15 18.33
C GLU A 224 2.30 18.90 16.83
N ARG A 225 2.97 19.82 16.12
CA ARG A 225 3.19 19.74 14.67
C ARG A 225 3.79 18.41 14.24
N ASN A 226 4.82 17.98 14.97
CA ASN A 226 5.52 16.73 14.68
C ASN A 226 4.60 15.52 14.85
N PHE A 227 3.72 15.55 15.87
CA PHE A 227 2.72 14.50 16.08
C PHE A 227 1.68 14.49 14.95
N LEU A 228 1.13 15.64 14.59
CA LEU A 228 0.10 15.75 13.56
C LEU A 228 0.64 15.35 12.17
N GLN A 229 1.89 15.70 11.90
CA GLN A 229 2.61 15.23 10.73
C GLN A 229 2.89 13.72 10.77
N ALA A 230 3.21 13.17 11.95
CA ALA A 230 3.35 11.73 12.14
C ALA A 230 2.04 11.00 11.80
N VAL A 231 0.90 11.51 12.27
CA VAL A 231 -0.41 10.94 11.94
C VAL A 231 -0.66 10.98 10.43
N ALA A 232 -0.38 12.11 9.77
CA ALA A 232 -0.50 12.21 8.31
C ALA A 232 0.41 11.18 7.59
N ASN A 233 1.65 10.99 8.04
CA ASN A 233 2.57 9.97 7.52
C ASN A 233 1.98 8.55 7.68
N GLN A 234 1.41 8.25 8.84
CA GLN A 234 0.79 6.94 9.09
C GLN A 234 -0.41 6.71 8.18
N CYS A 235 -1.27 7.71 8.00
CA CYS A 235 -2.41 7.61 7.07
C CYS A 235 -1.96 7.32 5.63
N GLU A 236 -0.88 7.96 5.16
CA GLU A 236 -0.28 7.70 3.84
C GLU A 236 0.25 6.25 3.76
N ILE A 237 1.05 5.81 4.72
CA ILE A 237 1.63 4.46 4.72
C ILE A 237 0.54 3.39 4.74
N ILE A 238 -0.45 3.53 5.62
CA ILE A 238 -1.58 2.59 5.73
C ILE A 238 -2.37 2.55 4.42
N TYR A 239 -2.59 3.70 3.77
CA TYR A 239 -3.24 3.75 2.45
C TYR A 239 -2.43 3.01 1.39
N LEU A 240 -1.11 3.23 1.35
CA LEU A 240 -0.22 2.58 0.40
C LEU A 240 -0.15 1.07 0.64
N LEU A 241 -0.09 0.62 1.90
CA LEU A 241 -0.06 -0.80 2.26
C LEU A 241 -1.40 -1.48 2.00
N PHE A 242 -2.52 -0.84 2.33
CA PHE A 242 -3.84 -1.34 2.00
C PHE A 242 -3.97 -1.50 0.49
N ASN A 243 -3.67 -0.43 -0.26
CA ASN A 243 -3.80 -0.51 -1.71
C ASN A 243 -2.74 -1.38 -2.35
N SER A 244 -1.53 -1.55 -1.82
CA SER A 244 -0.53 -2.47 -2.40
C SER A 244 -0.99 -3.93 -2.33
N GLN A 245 -1.76 -4.32 -1.31
CA GLN A 245 -2.42 -5.63 -1.25
C GLN A 245 -3.49 -5.81 -2.32
N PHE A 246 -4.13 -4.72 -2.75
CA PHE A 246 -5.14 -4.71 -3.81
C PHE A 246 -4.62 -4.19 -5.16
N TYR A 247 -3.35 -3.78 -5.23
CA TYR A 247 -2.70 -3.29 -6.44
C TYR A 247 -2.27 -4.51 -7.24
N GLN A 248 -3.24 -5.11 -7.93
CA GLN A 248 -2.92 -5.65 -9.23
C GLN A 248 -2.57 -4.47 -10.13
N PRO A 249 -1.39 -4.46 -10.75
CA PRO A 249 -1.05 -3.38 -11.64
C PRO A 249 -1.83 -3.59 -12.95
N SER A 250 -3.08 -3.13 -12.98
CA SER A 250 -3.81 -2.76 -14.19
C SER A 250 -3.44 -1.32 -14.48
N GLY A 251 -2.79 -0.97 -15.59
CA GLY A 251 -3.23 -1.26 -16.95
C GLY A 251 -4.04 -0.05 -17.44
N LYS A 252 -3.51 0.62 -18.48
CA LYS A 252 -3.98 1.84 -19.18
C LYS A 252 -3.42 3.16 -18.66
N PHE A 253 -2.24 3.52 -19.18
CA PHE A 253 -2.16 4.68 -20.07
C PHE A 253 -1.87 4.17 -21.48
#